data_AF-A0A2A4WC94-F1
#
_entry.id   AF-A0A2A4WC94-F1
#
_cell.length_a   1.000
_cell.length_b   1.000
_cell.length_c   1.000
_cell.angle_alpha   90.00
_cell.angle_beta   90.00
_cell.angle_gamma   90.00
#
_symmetry.space_group_name_H-M   'P 1'
#
loop_
_entity.id
_entity.type
_entity.pdbx_description
1 polymer ?
#
loop_
_entity_poly.entity_id
_entity_poly.type
_entity_poly.pdbx_seq_one_letter_code
_entity_poly.pdbx_strand_id
1 'polypeptide(L)'
;MFARINTGGTTANDAEVRRGSLPGPFMDLVIELATLPQFEKLTPISKANIDKREREELVTRFFAYFEKFNPQLKDGRGDIPTYKESPKTFFFTFVKEMNESIKKEMDIGGESITATKIRMEFHQMLSFVAKISPNGFTKSKTGNQVPRVRFEAIAVGTALALREDPSLSDRVFDLTPLLDSPPFLAVTKSDAANVKSKLLGRIRLVKDWVVKQ
;
A
#
# COMPACT_ATOMS: atom_id res chain seq x y z
N MET A 1 34.47 -1.74 40.27
CA MET A 1 34.66 -1.58 38.82
C MET A 1 33.38 -2.06 38.15
N PHE A 2 32.46 -1.16 37.79
CA PHE A 2 31.18 -1.53 37.19
C PHE A 2 31.19 -1.09 35.73
N ALA A 3 31.32 -2.06 34.82
CA ALA A 3 31.13 -1.84 33.41
C ALA A 3 29.63 -1.61 33.15
N ARG A 4 29.28 -0.46 32.59
CA ARG A 4 27.94 -0.21 32.04
C ARG A 4 27.73 -1.15 30.86
N ILE A 5 26.88 -2.15 31.00
CA ILE A 5 26.28 -2.85 29.86
C ILE A 5 25.10 -1.98 29.42
N ASN A 6 25.29 -1.16 28.39
CA ASN A 6 24.19 -0.53 27.64
C ASN A 6 24.74 -0.09 26.28
N THR A 7 25.00 -1.06 25.41
CA THR A 7 25.25 -0.83 23.99
C THR A 7 24.04 -1.29 23.18
N GLY A 8 23.14 -0.35 22.94
CA GLY A 8 22.45 -0.14 21.66
C GLY A 8 21.44 -1.19 21.22
N GLY A 9 20.21 -1.13 21.71
CA GLY A 9 19.07 -1.71 20.98
C GLY A 9 18.88 -0.97 19.65
N THR A 10 18.75 -1.70 18.55
CA THR A 10 18.40 -1.11 17.24
C THR A 10 17.07 -0.37 17.36
N THR A 11 17.01 0.88 16.90
CA THR A 11 15.76 1.64 16.87
C THR A 11 14.74 0.93 16.00
N ALA A 12 13.59 0.58 16.60
CA ALA A 12 12.46 0.00 15.88
C ALA A 12 12.01 0.93 14.74
N ASN A 13 11.77 0.38 13.57
CA ASN A 13 11.28 1.14 12.43
C ASN A 13 9.77 1.45 12.58
N ASP A 14 9.25 2.32 11.73
CA ASP A 14 7.86 2.78 11.86
C ASP A 14 6.81 1.65 11.80
N ALA A 15 7.05 0.57 11.05
CA ALA A 15 6.15 -0.58 10.99
C ALA A 15 6.19 -1.38 12.30
N GLU A 16 7.39 -1.63 12.84
CA GLU A 16 7.57 -2.29 14.14
C GLU A 16 6.92 -1.48 15.28
N VAL A 17 7.12 -0.16 15.28
CA VAL A 17 6.50 0.75 16.26
C VAL A 17 4.98 0.72 16.15
N ARG A 18 4.41 0.81 14.94
CA ARG A 18 2.95 0.75 14.74
C ARG A 18 2.38 -0.58 15.22
N ARG A 19 3.01 -1.70 14.88
CA ARG A 19 2.59 -3.03 15.34
C ARG A 19 2.55 -3.13 16.87
N GLY A 20 3.59 -2.66 17.55
CA GLY A 20 3.65 -2.72 19.01
C GLY A 20 2.74 -1.72 19.72
N SER A 21 2.49 -0.56 19.10
CA SER A 21 1.77 0.56 19.74
C SER A 21 0.27 0.57 19.43
N LEU A 22 -0.15 -0.06 18.33
CA LEU A 22 -1.54 -0.05 17.85
C LEU A 22 -2.06 -1.49 17.62
N PRO A 23 -2.04 -2.38 18.63
CA PRO A 23 -2.68 -3.68 18.51
C PRO A 23 -4.19 -3.49 18.29
N GLY A 24 -4.78 -4.33 17.43
CA GLY A 24 -6.20 -4.26 17.13
C GLY A 24 -6.54 -4.95 15.81
N PRO A 25 -7.84 -5.07 15.51
CA PRO A 25 -8.32 -5.94 14.43
C PRO A 25 -7.83 -5.50 13.05
N PHE A 26 -7.62 -4.20 12.79
CA PHE A 26 -7.01 -3.76 11.54
C PHE A 26 -5.52 -4.11 11.45
N MET A 27 -4.78 -3.96 12.55
CA MET A 27 -3.36 -4.36 12.56
C MET A 27 -3.21 -5.88 12.36
N ASP A 28 -4.14 -6.68 12.90
CA ASP A 28 -4.19 -8.13 12.67
C ASP A 28 -4.44 -8.44 11.18
N LEU A 29 -5.35 -7.71 10.52
CA LEU A 29 -5.55 -7.79 9.06
C LEU A 29 -4.27 -7.45 8.29
N VAL A 30 -3.57 -6.40 8.67
CA VAL A 30 -2.32 -6.01 8.00
C VAL A 30 -1.29 -7.13 8.08
N ILE A 31 -1.16 -7.79 9.23
CA ILE A 31 -0.25 -8.93 9.43
C ILE A 31 -0.70 -10.13 8.59
N GLU A 32 -1.99 -10.48 8.62
CA GLU A 32 -2.59 -11.55 7.81
C GLU A 32 -2.29 -11.33 6.31
N LEU A 33 -2.67 -10.16 5.78
CA LEU A 33 -2.54 -9.81 4.37
C LEU A 33 -1.08 -9.73 3.91
N ALA A 34 -0.16 -9.33 4.80
CA ALA A 34 1.27 -9.29 4.52
C ALA A 34 1.89 -10.69 4.30
N THR A 35 1.21 -11.75 4.73
CA THR A 35 1.65 -13.15 4.60
C THR A 35 0.90 -13.94 3.52
N LEU A 36 0.02 -13.31 2.75
CA LEU A 36 -0.69 -13.98 1.67
C LEU A 36 0.29 -14.52 0.61
N PRO A 37 0.20 -15.81 0.22
CA PRO A 37 1.14 -16.40 -0.74
C PRO A 37 1.23 -15.64 -2.08
N GLN A 38 0.09 -15.13 -2.57
CA GLN A 38 0.07 -14.30 -3.78
C GLN A 38 0.80 -12.97 -3.59
N PHE A 39 0.66 -12.35 -2.42
CA PHE A 39 1.35 -11.10 -2.13
C PHE A 39 2.86 -11.32 -2.00
N GLU A 40 3.29 -12.41 -1.34
CA GLU A 40 4.70 -12.77 -1.25
C GLU A 40 5.31 -13.01 -2.63
N LYS A 41 4.59 -13.70 -3.52
CA LYS A 41 5.01 -13.94 -4.91
C LYS A 41 5.15 -12.64 -5.71
N LEU A 42 4.23 -11.68 -5.54
CA LEU A 42 4.25 -10.39 -6.22
C LEU A 42 5.23 -9.39 -5.59
N THR A 43 5.70 -9.65 -4.36
CA THR A 43 6.65 -8.83 -3.62
C THR A 43 7.86 -9.65 -3.14
N PRO A 44 8.69 -10.17 -4.07
CA PRO A 44 9.95 -10.79 -3.68
C PRO A 44 10.85 -9.72 -3.06
N ILE A 45 11.06 -9.83 -1.74
CA ILE A 45 11.89 -8.93 -0.94
C ILE A 45 12.89 -9.75 -0.14
N SER A 46 14.07 -9.16 0.15
CA SER A 46 15.10 -9.82 0.95
C SER A 46 14.63 -10.16 2.37
N LYS A 47 15.22 -11.21 2.98
CA LYS A 47 14.94 -11.60 4.37
C LYS A 47 15.11 -10.43 5.35
N ALA A 48 16.14 -9.60 5.15
CA ALA A 48 16.38 -8.41 5.97
C ALA A 48 15.20 -7.41 5.93
N ASN A 49 14.53 -7.24 4.79
CA ASN A 49 13.34 -6.39 4.68
C ASN A 49 12.09 -7.07 5.27
N ILE A 50 11.96 -8.39 5.14
CA ILE A 50 10.89 -9.16 5.79
C ILE A 50 10.98 -9.00 7.32
N ASP A 51 12.18 -9.12 7.88
CA ASP A 51 12.42 -8.99 9.32
C ASP A 51 12.10 -7.58 9.83
N LYS A 52 12.31 -6.57 8.99
CA LYS A 52 11.90 -5.19 9.23
C LYS A 52 10.42 -4.91 8.96
N ARG A 53 9.60 -5.94 8.72
CA ARG A 53 8.15 -5.82 8.49
C ARG A 53 7.79 -5.00 7.25
N GLU A 54 8.62 -5.05 6.20
CA GLU A 54 8.40 -4.25 4.99
C GLU A 54 7.06 -4.58 4.31
N ARG A 55 6.62 -5.84 4.30
CA ARG A 55 5.29 -6.19 3.75
C ARG A 55 4.14 -5.58 4.54
N GLU A 56 4.24 -5.52 5.87
CA GLU A 56 3.24 -4.86 6.73
C GLU A 56 3.22 -3.34 6.43
N GLU A 57 4.37 -2.73 6.17
CA GLU A 57 4.47 -1.34 5.71
C GLU A 57 3.80 -1.14 4.34
N LEU A 58 4.04 -2.03 3.37
CA LEU A 58 3.41 -1.94 2.05
C LEU A 58 1.88 -2.07 2.14
N VAL A 59 1.38 -3.04 2.90
CA VAL A 59 -0.08 -3.22 3.11
C VAL A 59 -0.68 -1.97 3.79
N THR A 60 -0.01 -1.43 4.81
CA THR A 60 -0.47 -0.20 5.48
C THR A 60 -0.52 0.98 4.51
N ARG A 61 0.53 1.17 3.69
CA ARG A 61 0.61 2.23 2.67
C ARG A 61 -0.54 2.12 1.66
N PHE A 62 -0.80 0.91 1.18
CA PHE A 62 -1.88 0.65 0.24
C PHE A 62 -3.21 1.15 0.81
N PHE A 63 -3.64 0.61 1.95
CA PHE A 63 -4.96 0.96 2.50
C PHE A 63 -5.05 2.41 2.94
N ALA A 64 -4.01 2.96 3.56
CA ALA A 64 -4.04 4.34 4.02
C ALA A 64 -4.24 5.32 2.85
N TYR A 65 -3.56 5.09 1.72
CA TYR A 65 -3.73 5.93 0.55
C TYR A 65 -5.01 5.63 -0.22
N PHE A 66 -5.41 4.37 -0.31
CA PHE A 66 -6.60 3.93 -1.05
C PHE A 66 -7.91 4.31 -0.36
N GLU A 67 -8.04 4.09 0.95
CA GLU A 67 -9.26 4.44 1.71
C GLU A 67 -9.41 5.94 1.92
N LYS A 68 -8.30 6.69 2.04
CA LYS A 68 -8.35 8.14 2.20
C LYS A 68 -8.35 8.89 0.86
N PHE A 69 -8.33 8.17 -0.28
CA PHE A 69 -8.48 8.79 -1.59
C PHE A 69 -9.94 9.20 -1.82
N ASN A 70 -10.17 10.51 -1.94
CA ASN A 70 -11.44 11.09 -2.31
C ASN A 70 -11.45 11.41 -3.82
N PRO A 71 -12.23 10.72 -4.66
CA PRO A 71 -12.29 11.01 -6.10
C PRO A 71 -12.92 12.37 -6.43
N GLN A 72 -13.69 12.95 -5.50
CA GLN A 72 -14.44 14.19 -5.74
C GLN A 72 -13.61 15.43 -5.40
N LEU A 73 -12.79 15.87 -6.36
CA LEU A 73 -12.27 17.24 -6.41
C LEU A 73 -12.89 18.01 -7.56
N LYS A 74 -12.90 19.35 -7.45
CA LYS A 74 -13.37 20.26 -8.51
C LYS A 74 -12.65 20.08 -9.85
N ASP A 75 -11.41 19.56 -9.85
CA ASP A 75 -10.62 19.28 -11.07
C ASP A 75 -10.79 17.85 -11.61
N GLY A 76 -11.61 17.02 -10.97
CA GLY A 76 -11.90 15.64 -11.37
C GLY A 76 -10.76 14.64 -11.12
N ARG A 77 -9.65 15.03 -10.51
CA ARG A 77 -8.45 14.18 -10.39
C ARG A 77 -8.31 13.43 -9.07
N GLY A 78 -9.21 13.68 -8.11
CA GLY A 78 -9.25 13.08 -6.76
C GLY A 78 -8.07 13.46 -5.84
N ASP A 79 -8.22 13.37 -4.51
CA ASP A 79 -7.23 13.83 -3.52
C ASP A 79 -7.09 12.89 -2.33
N ILE A 80 -6.10 13.13 -1.47
CA ILE A 80 -6.07 12.60 -0.10
C ILE A 80 -6.07 13.78 0.88
N PRO A 81 -7.24 14.35 1.24
CA PRO A 81 -7.32 15.62 1.98
C PRO A 81 -6.59 15.61 3.32
N THR A 82 -6.57 14.47 4.00
CA THR A 82 -5.94 14.29 5.31
C THR A 82 -4.43 14.07 5.25
N TYR A 83 -3.84 13.87 4.06
CA TYR A 83 -2.41 13.67 3.92
C TYR A 83 -1.65 15.01 3.95
N LYS A 84 -0.79 15.19 4.96
CA LYS A 84 0.01 16.41 5.20
C LYS A 84 1.51 16.16 5.10
N GLU A 85 1.94 15.35 4.12
CA GLU A 85 3.35 15.07 3.80
C GLU A 85 4.18 14.44 4.94
N SER A 86 3.50 13.92 5.97
CA SER A 86 4.08 13.13 7.06
C SER A 86 3.53 11.69 7.00
N PRO A 87 4.18 10.78 6.25
CA PRO A 87 3.75 9.38 6.15
C PRO A 87 3.64 8.69 7.51
N LYS A 88 4.60 8.91 8.40
CA LYS A 88 4.62 8.30 9.74
C LYS A 88 3.36 8.63 10.52
N THR A 89 3.03 9.91 10.65
CA THR A 89 1.82 10.36 11.37
C THR A 89 0.57 9.89 10.64
N PHE A 90 0.54 10.01 9.32
CA PHE A 90 -0.62 9.64 8.51
C PHE A 90 -0.99 8.16 8.65
N PHE A 91 -0.01 7.26 8.54
CA PHE A 91 -0.25 5.82 8.70
C PHE A 91 -0.59 5.44 10.14
N PHE A 92 0.05 6.07 11.13
CA PHE A 92 -0.26 5.82 12.53
C PHE A 92 -1.71 6.20 12.84
N THR A 93 -2.15 7.40 12.42
CA THR A 93 -3.54 7.85 12.59
C THR A 93 -4.51 6.94 11.86
N PHE A 94 -4.21 6.58 10.60
CA PHE A 94 -5.06 5.68 9.82
C PHE A 94 -5.26 4.32 10.50
N VAL A 95 -4.18 3.67 10.95
CA VAL A 95 -4.26 2.36 11.63
C VAL A 95 -5.08 2.48 12.92
N LYS A 96 -4.88 3.55 13.70
CA LYS A 96 -5.65 3.78 14.93
C LYS A 96 -7.15 3.91 14.65
N GLU A 97 -7.52 4.78 13.70
CA GLU A 97 -8.92 4.99 13.30
C GLU A 97 -9.57 3.69 12.79
N MET A 98 -8.84 2.92 11.98
CA MET A 98 -9.37 1.68 11.41
C MET A 98 -9.51 0.57 12.46
N ASN A 99 -8.58 0.47 13.42
CA ASN A 99 -8.72 -0.42 14.58
C ASN A 99 -9.99 -0.10 15.37
N GLU A 100 -10.23 1.19 15.67
CA GLU A 100 -11.42 1.64 16.41
C GLU A 100 -12.71 1.35 15.63
N SER A 101 -12.73 1.64 14.33
CA SER A 101 -13.91 1.41 13.47
C SER A 101 -14.28 -0.07 13.36
N ILE A 102 -13.30 -0.93 13.04
CA ILE A 102 -13.53 -2.38 12.89
C ILE A 102 -13.94 -2.99 14.23
N LYS A 103 -13.27 -2.61 15.32
CA LYS A 103 -13.63 -3.09 16.66
C LYS A 103 -15.08 -2.73 17.00
N LYS A 104 -15.50 -1.50 16.72
CA LYS A 104 -16.87 -1.06 16.96
C LYS A 104 -17.90 -1.88 16.17
N GLU A 105 -17.62 -2.20 14.90
CA GLU A 105 -18.50 -3.07 14.11
C GLU A 105 -18.62 -4.47 14.72
N MET A 106 -17.48 -5.06 15.12
CA MET A 106 -17.45 -6.38 15.75
C MET A 106 -18.17 -6.40 17.11
N ASP A 107 -18.01 -5.36 17.93
CA ASP A 107 -18.67 -5.24 19.23
C ASP A 107 -20.21 -5.16 19.09
N ILE A 108 -20.71 -4.63 17.96
CA ILE A 108 -22.15 -4.51 17.67
C ILE A 108 -22.72 -5.80 17.05
N GLY A 109 -22.00 -6.40 16.09
CA GLY A 109 -22.56 -7.43 15.21
C GLY A 109 -21.78 -8.74 15.15
N GLY A 110 -20.70 -8.90 15.91
CA GLY A 110 -19.81 -10.07 15.89
C GLY A 110 -18.85 -10.13 14.69
N GLU A 111 -19.19 -9.45 13.59
CA GLU A 111 -18.39 -9.38 12.36
C GLU A 111 -18.18 -7.92 11.93
N SER A 112 -17.16 -7.67 11.10
CA SER A 112 -16.91 -6.35 10.51
C SER A 112 -17.01 -6.38 9.00
N ILE A 113 -17.99 -5.65 8.46
CA ILE A 113 -18.17 -5.44 7.02
C ILE A 113 -16.93 -4.72 6.46
N THR A 114 -16.38 -3.76 7.20
CA THR A 114 -15.16 -3.05 6.82
C THR A 114 -13.97 -3.99 6.68
N ALA A 115 -13.76 -4.91 7.63
CA ALA A 115 -12.71 -5.93 7.56
C ALA A 115 -12.87 -6.84 6.32
N THR A 116 -14.10 -7.29 6.03
CA THR A 116 -14.40 -8.12 4.85
C THR A 116 -14.12 -7.36 3.55
N LYS A 117 -14.54 -6.09 3.45
CA LYS A 117 -14.28 -5.24 2.28
C LYS A 117 -12.78 -5.05 2.04
N ILE A 118 -12.01 -4.74 3.10
CA ILE A 118 -10.55 -4.55 3.05
C ILE A 118 -9.85 -5.79 2.48
N ARG A 119 -10.20 -7.00 2.95
CA ARG A 119 -9.66 -8.25 2.41
C ARG A 119 -9.99 -8.40 0.92
N MET A 120 -11.26 -8.23 0.57
CA MET A 120 -11.73 -8.38 -0.80
C MET A 120 -11.00 -7.43 -1.77
N GLU A 121 -10.89 -6.14 -1.43
CA GLU A 121 -10.25 -5.16 -2.30
C GLU A 121 -8.74 -5.41 -2.47
N PHE A 122 -8.06 -5.91 -1.43
CA PHE A 122 -6.65 -6.31 -1.56
C PHE A 122 -6.50 -7.53 -2.46
N HIS A 123 -7.33 -8.56 -2.28
CA HIS A 123 -7.30 -9.74 -3.15
C HIS A 123 -7.62 -9.42 -4.62
N GLN A 124 -8.59 -8.54 -4.87
CA GLN A 124 -8.93 -8.07 -6.21
C GLN A 124 -7.73 -7.33 -6.83
N MET A 125 -7.10 -6.42 -6.08
CA MET A 125 -5.90 -5.70 -6.53
C MET A 125 -4.76 -6.66 -6.86
N LEU A 126 -4.43 -7.63 -5.99
CA LEU A 126 -3.36 -8.60 -6.24
C LEU A 126 -3.66 -9.48 -7.46
N SER A 127 -4.90 -9.95 -7.58
CA SER A 127 -5.32 -10.80 -8.70
C SER A 127 -5.24 -10.06 -10.02
N PHE A 128 -5.63 -8.79 -10.04
CA PHE A 128 -5.55 -7.96 -11.24
C PHE A 128 -4.09 -7.64 -11.61
N VAL A 129 -3.27 -7.21 -10.64
CA VAL A 129 -1.82 -6.97 -10.88
C VAL A 129 -1.11 -8.22 -11.36
N ALA A 130 -1.44 -9.41 -10.84
CA ALA A 130 -0.87 -10.67 -11.29
C ALA A 130 -1.17 -10.99 -12.77
N LYS A 131 -2.30 -10.51 -13.32
CA LYS A 131 -2.66 -10.68 -14.72
C LYS A 131 -1.89 -9.73 -15.65
N ILE A 132 -1.66 -8.50 -15.20
CA ILE A 132 -1.19 -7.41 -16.08
C ILE A 132 0.28 -7.02 -15.90
N SER A 133 0.90 -7.34 -14.76
CA SER A 133 2.28 -6.98 -14.46
C SER A 133 3.19 -8.22 -14.41
N PRO A 134 4.07 -8.44 -15.40
CA PRO A 134 4.88 -9.65 -15.50
C PRO A 134 5.84 -9.84 -14.33
N ASN A 135 6.24 -8.74 -13.67
CA ASN A 135 7.16 -8.75 -12.53
C ASN A 135 6.46 -8.36 -11.20
N GLY A 136 5.12 -8.42 -11.14
CA GLY A 136 4.37 -7.97 -9.97
C GLY A 136 4.71 -6.53 -9.61
N PHE A 137 5.27 -6.31 -8.41
CA PHE A 137 5.66 -4.97 -7.93
C PHE A 137 7.16 -4.66 -8.05
N THR A 138 8.00 -5.57 -8.55
CA THR A 138 9.43 -5.29 -8.75
C THR A 138 9.71 -4.60 -10.07
N LYS A 139 10.93 -4.09 -10.22
CA LYS A 139 11.42 -3.51 -11.47
C LYS A 139 11.77 -4.57 -12.52
N SER A 140 12.16 -5.77 -12.09
CA SER A 140 12.62 -6.85 -12.96
C SER A 140 12.33 -8.21 -12.35
N LYS A 141 12.35 -9.25 -13.19
CA LYS A 141 12.11 -10.64 -12.82
C LYS A 141 13.03 -11.15 -11.69
N THR A 142 14.26 -10.66 -11.63
CA THR A 142 15.27 -11.02 -10.63
C THR A 142 15.33 -10.05 -9.45
N GLY A 143 14.49 -9.01 -9.44
CA GLY A 143 14.45 -8.02 -8.38
C GLY A 143 14.07 -8.63 -7.04
N ASN A 144 14.81 -8.27 -5.99
CA ASN A 144 14.58 -8.70 -4.61
C ASN A 144 14.23 -7.51 -3.69
N GLN A 145 13.69 -6.45 -4.29
CA GLN A 145 13.24 -5.25 -3.62
C GLN A 145 12.03 -4.68 -4.34
N VAL A 146 11.07 -4.19 -3.56
CA VAL A 146 9.91 -3.46 -4.03
C VAL A 146 10.04 -2.02 -3.55
N PRO A 147 10.40 -1.04 -4.42
CA PRO A 147 10.40 0.36 -4.02
C PRO A 147 8.99 0.80 -3.62
N ARG A 148 8.84 1.36 -2.41
CA ARG A 148 7.54 1.80 -1.86
C ARG A 148 6.77 2.72 -2.81
N VAL A 149 7.44 3.67 -3.47
CA VAL A 149 6.83 4.57 -4.46
C VAL A 149 6.29 3.84 -5.69
N ARG A 150 6.96 2.77 -6.15
CA ARG A 150 6.49 1.94 -7.27
C ARG A 150 5.28 1.11 -6.83
N PHE A 151 5.37 0.52 -5.64
CA PHE A 151 4.24 -0.23 -5.07
C PHE A 151 3.00 0.65 -4.91
N GLU A 152 3.14 1.84 -4.30
CA GLU A 152 2.04 2.79 -4.12
C GLU A 152 1.41 3.20 -5.46
N ALA A 153 2.23 3.50 -6.47
CA ALA A 153 1.74 3.87 -7.79
C ALA A 153 0.92 2.73 -8.41
N ILE A 154 1.47 1.52 -8.44
CA ILE A 154 0.83 0.36 -9.07
C ILE A 154 -0.39 -0.07 -8.26
N ALA A 155 -0.21 -0.43 -6.99
CA ALA A 155 -1.27 -1.03 -6.17
C ALA A 155 -2.47 -0.09 -5.99
N VAL A 156 -2.22 1.17 -5.59
CA VAL A 156 -3.31 2.13 -5.37
C VAL A 156 -3.91 2.58 -6.70
N GLY A 157 -3.08 2.81 -7.73
CA GLY A 157 -3.57 3.20 -9.06
C GLY A 157 -4.48 2.14 -9.70
N THR A 158 -4.07 0.87 -9.69
CA THR A 158 -4.90 -0.23 -10.23
C THR A 158 -6.15 -0.46 -9.40
N ALA A 159 -6.07 -0.39 -8.07
CA ALA A 159 -7.24 -0.56 -7.22
C ALA A 159 -8.26 0.57 -7.41
N LEU A 160 -7.79 1.82 -7.59
CA LEU A 160 -8.68 2.94 -7.91
C LEU A 160 -9.30 2.81 -9.30
N ALA A 161 -8.56 2.28 -10.28
CA ALA A 161 -9.12 2.00 -11.60
C ALA A 161 -10.22 0.94 -11.52
N LEU A 162 -10.01 -0.15 -10.76
CA LEU A 162 -11.04 -1.17 -10.52
C LEU A 162 -12.27 -0.63 -9.79
N ARG A 163 -12.09 0.30 -8.84
CA ARG A 163 -13.22 0.99 -8.18
C ARG A 163 -14.01 1.88 -9.15
N GLU A 164 -13.33 2.48 -10.12
CA GLU A 164 -13.97 3.34 -11.13
C GLU A 164 -14.71 2.52 -12.21
N ASP A 165 -14.07 1.46 -12.71
CA ASP A 165 -14.64 0.54 -13.68
C ASP A 165 -14.34 -0.92 -13.27
N PRO A 166 -15.30 -1.59 -12.60
CA PRO A 166 -15.15 -3.00 -12.22
C PRO A 166 -14.98 -3.96 -13.40
N SER A 167 -15.40 -3.58 -14.62
CA SER A 167 -15.25 -4.43 -15.82
C SER A 167 -13.79 -4.64 -16.22
N LEU A 168 -12.88 -3.78 -15.73
CA LEU A 168 -11.44 -3.93 -15.93
C LEU A 168 -10.89 -5.23 -15.31
N SER A 169 -11.56 -5.78 -14.29
CA SER A 169 -11.09 -6.97 -13.57
C SER A 169 -10.89 -8.21 -14.45
N ASP A 170 -11.62 -8.30 -15.57
CA ASP A 170 -11.53 -9.39 -16.55
C ASP A 170 -10.58 -9.08 -17.72
N ARG A 171 -10.12 -7.84 -17.85
CA ARG A 171 -9.19 -7.46 -18.92
C ARG A 171 -7.78 -7.98 -18.63
N VAL A 172 -7.09 -8.36 -19.69
CA VAL A 172 -5.69 -8.78 -19.67
C VAL A 172 -4.93 -7.97 -20.70
N PHE A 173 -3.95 -7.20 -20.23
CA PHE A 173 -3.06 -6.39 -21.05
C PHE A 173 -1.69 -6.31 -20.35
N ASP A 174 -0.66 -5.92 -21.08
CA ASP A 174 0.69 -5.75 -20.52
C ASP A 174 0.86 -4.34 -19.96
N LEU A 175 1.16 -4.22 -18.66
CA LEU A 175 1.43 -2.94 -17.99
C LEU A 175 2.85 -2.41 -18.30
N THR A 176 3.75 -3.24 -18.83
CA THR A 176 5.17 -2.90 -19.10
C THR A 176 5.36 -1.60 -19.91
N PRO A 177 4.58 -1.31 -20.97
CA PRO A 177 4.70 -0.05 -21.71
C PRO A 177 4.56 1.20 -20.84
N LEU A 178 3.70 1.16 -19.80
CA LEU A 178 3.62 2.24 -18.81
C LEU A 178 4.84 2.23 -17.88
N LEU A 179 5.21 1.07 -17.35
CA LEU A 179 6.25 0.94 -16.31
C LEU A 179 7.64 1.35 -16.81
N ASP A 180 7.90 1.19 -18.10
CA ASP A 180 9.17 1.57 -18.76
C ASP A 180 9.12 2.98 -19.36
N SER A 181 7.95 3.64 -19.30
CA SER A 181 7.78 4.98 -19.87
C SER A 181 8.55 6.06 -19.08
N PRO A 182 9.11 7.08 -19.76
CA PRO A 182 9.76 8.21 -19.08
C PRO A 182 8.88 8.90 -18.02
N PRO A 183 7.56 9.12 -18.24
CA PRO A 183 6.68 9.67 -17.22
C PRO A 183 6.63 8.82 -15.94
N PHE A 184 6.51 7.49 -16.06
CA PHE A 184 6.46 6.60 -14.91
C PHE A 184 7.78 6.60 -14.14
N LEU A 185 8.91 6.53 -14.85
CA LEU A 185 10.24 6.60 -14.25
C LEU A 185 10.47 7.93 -13.53
N ALA A 186 9.90 9.04 -14.02
CA ALA A 186 10.01 10.35 -13.38
C ALA A 186 9.21 10.44 -12.06
N VAL A 187 7.97 9.94 -12.04
CA VAL A 187 7.09 10.04 -10.86
C VAL A 187 7.36 8.96 -9.79
N THR A 188 8.19 7.96 -10.10
CA THR A 188 8.60 6.90 -9.17
C THR A 188 10.04 7.04 -8.66
N LYS A 189 10.64 8.23 -8.80
CA LYS A 189 11.86 8.58 -8.06
C LYS A 189 11.55 8.79 -6.57
N SER A 190 12.48 8.41 -5.70
CA SER A 190 12.29 8.51 -4.24
C SER A 190 12.47 9.93 -3.69
N ASP A 191 12.99 10.86 -4.49
CA ASP A 191 13.28 12.22 -4.07
C ASP A 191 12.00 12.99 -3.73
N ALA A 192 11.88 13.42 -2.47
CA ALA A 192 10.68 14.07 -1.92
C ALA A 192 9.40 13.23 -2.14
N ALA A 193 9.51 11.90 -2.04
CA ALA A 193 8.40 10.96 -2.25
C ALA A 193 7.18 11.20 -1.32
N ASN A 194 7.41 11.84 -0.18
CA ASN A 194 6.37 12.23 0.77
C ASN A 194 5.59 13.47 0.34
N VAL A 195 6.06 14.25 -0.65
CA VAL A 195 5.33 15.41 -1.18
C VAL A 195 4.01 14.95 -1.80
N LYS A 196 2.91 15.58 -1.39
CA LYS A 196 1.53 15.17 -1.74
C LYS A 196 1.29 15.21 -3.24
N SER A 197 1.77 16.25 -3.92
CA SER A 197 1.63 16.36 -5.38
C SER A 197 2.32 15.22 -6.12
N LYS A 198 3.50 14.76 -5.65
CA LYS A 198 4.21 13.60 -6.21
C LYS A 198 3.50 12.29 -5.92
N LEU A 199 2.92 12.14 -4.73
CA LEU A 199 2.08 10.99 -4.35
C LEU A 199 0.86 10.86 -5.26
N LEU A 200 0.11 11.93 -5.41
CA LEU A 200 -1.06 11.93 -6.28
C LEU A 200 -0.65 11.75 -7.74
N GLY A 201 0.45 12.37 -8.18
CA GLY A 201 0.95 12.23 -9.54
C GLY A 201 1.22 10.78 -9.94
N ARG A 202 1.90 10.00 -9.09
CA ARG A 202 2.21 8.59 -9.39
C ARG A 202 0.98 7.68 -9.34
N ILE A 203 0.06 7.91 -8.41
CA ILE A 203 -1.18 7.14 -8.28
C ILE A 203 -2.08 7.39 -9.49
N ARG A 204 -2.31 8.66 -9.84
CA ARG A 204 -3.17 9.06 -10.96
C ARG A 204 -2.60 8.60 -12.30
N LEU A 205 -1.27 8.69 -12.50
CA LEU A 205 -0.65 8.21 -13.73
C LEU A 205 -1.00 6.75 -14.04
N VAL A 206 -0.92 5.88 -13.03
CA VAL A 206 -1.29 4.46 -13.21
C VAL A 206 -2.79 4.31 -13.39
N LYS A 207 -3.60 4.92 -12.52
CA LYS A 207 -5.06 4.86 -12.60
C LYS A 207 -5.57 5.25 -13.99
N ASP A 208 -5.19 6.43 -14.46
CA ASP A 208 -5.65 7.02 -15.72
C ASP A 208 -5.18 6.24 -16.94
N TRP A 209 -4.04 5.54 -16.85
CA TRP A 209 -3.55 4.68 -17.92
C TRP A 209 -4.33 3.35 -17.95
N VAL A 210 -4.59 2.76 -16.79
CA VAL A 210 -5.32 1.49 -16.65
C VAL A 210 -6.78 1.62 -17.07
N VAL A 211 -7.45 2.72 -16.73
CA VAL A 211 -8.85 2.98 -17.16
C VAL A 211 -9.01 3.05 -18.68
N LYS A 212 -7.92 3.33 -19.42
CA LYS A 212 -7.94 3.43 -20.89
C LYS A 212 -7.67 2.12 -21.62
N GLN A 213 -7.35 1.03 -20.91
CA GLN A 213 -7.10 -0.29 -21.50
C GLN A 213 -8.40 -1.04 -21.68
#